data_AF-A0A9R1CQL0-F1
#
_entry.id   AF-A0A9R1CQL0-F1
#
_cell.length_a   1.000
_cell.length_b   1.000
_cell.length_c   1.000
_cell.angle_alpha   90.00
_cell.angle_beta   90.00
_cell.angle_gamma   90.00
#
_symmetry.space_group_name_H-M   'P 1'
#
loop_
_entity.id
_entity.type
_entity.pdbx_description
1 polymer ?
#
loop_
_entity_poly.entity_id
_entity_poly.type
_entity_poly.pdbx_seq_one_letter_code
_entity_poly.pdbx_strand_id
1 'polypeptide(L)'
;MFEAPLDAWYVWIGLAAVSGATLGVAGGLPSAVPPDADGSARTVDSVAASDHAAVEKHPLSNAKTVRVGTDSVSLRGPGGTAHAAFGYGPVTPVSSDSKLDAVLHGEPPGAVFVTPSAFEHAARKARESEPHWKETDRLLVRRVNWEGTDVVLVG
;
A
#
# COMPACT_ATOMS: atom_id res chain seq x y z
N MET A 1 -52.07 -43.96 -8.22
CA MET A 1 -51.01 -44.90 -8.64
C MET A 1 -49.78 -44.03 -8.77
N PHE A 2 -48.81 -44.17 -7.86
CA PHE A 2 -47.71 -43.20 -7.72
C PHE A 2 -46.83 -43.23 -8.97
N GLU A 3 -46.85 -42.12 -9.69
CA GLU A 3 -46.01 -41.87 -10.85
C GLU A 3 -44.53 -41.96 -10.45
N ALA A 4 -43.80 -42.76 -11.24
CA ALA A 4 -42.36 -42.89 -11.34
C ALA A 4 -41.53 -42.84 -10.03
N PRO A 5 -40.86 -43.95 -9.63
CA PRO A 5 -39.63 -43.80 -8.88
C PRO A 5 -38.63 -43.18 -9.87
N LEU A 6 -38.55 -41.85 -9.93
CA LEU A 6 -37.42 -41.16 -10.54
C LEU A 6 -36.19 -41.76 -9.87
N ASP A 7 -35.47 -42.54 -10.67
CA ASP A 7 -34.43 -43.47 -10.26
C ASP A 7 -33.59 -42.85 -9.13
N ALA A 8 -33.58 -43.49 -7.95
CA ALA A 8 -32.94 -42.95 -6.75
C ALA A 8 -31.48 -42.50 -7.03
N TRP A 9 -30.85 -43.11 -8.04
CA TRP A 9 -29.61 -42.72 -8.67
C TRP A 9 -29.50 -41.23 -9.07
N TYR A 10 -30.49 -40.66 -9.76
CA TYR A 10 -30.46 -39.25 -10.19
C TYR A 10 -30.58 -38.28 -9.02
N VAL A 11 -31.30 -38.67 -7.96
CA VAL A 11 -31.38 -37.88 -6.72
C VAL A 11 -30.01 -37.81 -6.06
N TRP A 12 -29.27 -38.91 -6.02
CA TRP A 12 -27.90 -38.94 -5.50
C TRP A 12 -26.91 -38.13 -6.35
N ILE A 13 -27.03 -38.17 -7.68
CA ILE A 13 -26.21 -37.33 -8.57
C ILE A 13 -26.53 -35.85 -8.39
N GLY A 14 -27.82 -35.48 -8.35
CA GLY A 14 -28.25 -34.11 -8.10
C GLY A 14 -27.78 -33.59 -6.75
N LEU A 15 -27.89 -34.42 -5.70
CA LEU A 15 -27.41 -34.09 -4.35
C LEU A 15 -25.88 -33.96 -4.30
N ALA A 16 -25.14 -34.82 -4.99
CA ALA A 16 -23.67 -34.73 -5.09
C ALA A 16 -23.25 -33.47 -5.86
N ALA A 17 -23.93 -33.13 -6.96
CA ALA A 17 -23.68 -31.92 -7.73
C ALA A 17 -23.96 -30.65 -6.91
N VAL A 18 -25.10 -30.60 -6.20
CA VAL A 18 -25.47 -29.48 -5.33
C VAL A 18 -24.51 -29.37 -4.13
N SER A 19 -24.14 -30.49 -3.50
CA SER A 19 -23.19 -30.50 -2.37
C SER A 19 -21.79 -30.07 -2.81
N GLY A 20 -21.32 -30.53 -3.97
CA GLY A 20 -20.05 -30.10 -4.56
C GLY A 20 -20.04 -28.60 -4.91
N ALA A 21 -21.14 -28.09 -5.48
CA ALA A 21 -21.30 -26.67 -5.76
C ALA A 21 -21.28 -25.81 -4.49
N THR A 22 -21.88 -26.28 -3.39
CA THR A 22 -21.90 -25.56 -2.10
C THR A 22 -20.52 -25.58 -1.42
N LEU A 23 -19.78 -26.69 -1.51
CA LEU A 23 -18.39 -26.79 -1.01
C LEU A 23 -17.41 -25.93 -1.80
N GLY A 24 -17.66 -25.70 -3.09
CA GLY A 24 -16.83 -24.83 -3.93
C GLY A 24 -16.83 -23.35 -3.51
N VAL A 25 -17.90 -22.89 -2.84
CA VAL A 25 -18.03 -21.48 -2.41
C VAL A 25 -17.15 -21.17 -1.19
N ALA A 26 -16.87 -22.14 -0.32
CA ALA A 26 -16.09 -21.92 0.89
C ALA A 26 -14.58 -21.71 0.63
N GLY A 27 -14.06 -22.13 -0.52
CA GLY A 27 -12.63 -22.06 -0.83
C GLY A 27 -12.10 -20.70 -1.29
N GLY A 28 -12.98 -19.72 -1.56
CA GLY A 28 -12.61 -18.43 -2.15
C GLY A 28 -12.30 -17.31 -1.16
N LEU A 29 -12.53 -17.52 0.15
CA LEU A 29 -12.31 -16.47 1.15
C LEU A 29 -10.83 -16.42 1.55
N PRO A 30 -10.17 -15.24 1.49
CA PRO A 30 -8.82 -15.07 2.00
C PRO A 30 -8.79 -15.49 3.47
N SER A 31 -8.08 -16.58 3.77
CA SER A 31 -7.94 -17.12 5.13
C SER A 31 -6.86 -16.39 5.94
N ALA A 32 -6.15 -15.44 5.32
CA ALA A 32 -5.10 -14.65 5.94
C ALA A 32 -5.62 -13.28 6.40
N VAL A 33 -5.03 -12.75 7.48
CA VAL A 33 -5.32 -11.41 8.02
C VAL A 33 -5.07 -10.35 6.93
N PRO A 34 -5.97 -9.37 6.73
CA PRO A 34 -5.76 -8.30 5.77
C PRO A 34 -4.58 -7.41 6.15
N PRO A 35 -3.90 -6.76 5.19
CA PRO A 35 -2.86 -5.77 5.47
C PRO A 35 -3.38 -4.54 6.23
N ASP A 36 -2.54 -3.94 7.08
CA ASP A 36 -2.87 -2.73 7.86
C ASP A 36 -2.52 -1.42 7.13
N ALA A 37 -3.40 -1.00 6.21
CA ALA A 37 -3.21 0.26 5.48
C ALA A 37 -3.42 1.49 6.38
N ASP A 38 -4.34 1.43 7.34
CA ASP A 38 -4.62 2.53 8.27
C ASP A 38 -3.43 2.79 9.21
N GLY A 39 -2.75 1.75 9.70
CA GLY A 39 -1.51 1.87 10.46
C GLY A 39 -0.39 2.54 9.68
N SER A 40 -0.27 2.18 8.40
CA SER A 40 0.69 2.82 7.49
C SER A 40 0.36 4.30 7.28
N ALA A 41 -0.92 4.64 7.03
CA ALA A 41 -1.36 6.03 6.87
C ALA A 41 -1.14 6.85 8.13
N ARG A 42 -1.47 6.32 9.31
CA ARG A 42 -1.23 7.00 10.60
C ARG A 42 0.26 7.30 10.85
N THR A 43 1.15 6.42 10.39
CA THR A 43 2.61 6.64 10.48
C THR A 43 3.08 7.74 9.51
N VAL A 44 2.46 7.82 8.33
CA VAL A 44 2.74 8.92 7.41
C VAL A 44 2.24 10.24 8.01
N ASP A 45 1.02 10.23 8.54
CA ASP A 45 0.38 11.41 9.15
C ASP A 45 1.12 11.91 10.38
N SER A 46 1.66 11.02 11.23
CA SER A 46 2.47 11.43 12.40
C SER A 46 3.71 12.21 11.98
N VAL A 47 4.43 11.73 10.94
CA VAL A 47 5.62 12.40 10.41
C VAL A 47 5.25 13.68 9.66
N ALA A 48 4.16 13.66 8.89
CA ALA A 48 3.69 14.81 8.14
C ALA A 48 3.13 15.93 9.02
N ALA A 49 2.60 15.61 10.21
CA ALA A 49 2.11 16.58 11.18
C ALA A 49 3.22 17.14 12.09
N SER A 50 4.42 16.55 12.10
CA SER A 50 5.52 16.95 12.99
C SER A 50 6.11 18.32 12.64
N ASP A 51 6.13 19.27 13.57
CA ASP A 51 6.73 20.61 13.38
C ASP A 51 8.24 20.61 13.10
N HIS A 52 8.90 19.45 13.24
CA HIS A 52 10.32 19.28 13.03
C HIS A 52 10.63 18.17 12.03
N ALA A 53 11.87 18.15 11.53
CA ALA A 53 12.38 17.04 10.73
C ALA A 53 12.21 15.73 11.50
N ALA A 54 11.51 14.79 10.89
CA ALA A 54 11.11 13.53 11.51
C ALA A 54 11.30 12.39 10.50
N VAL A 55 11.60 11.21 11.03
CA VAL A 55 11.78 9.99 10.25
C VAL A 55 11.15 8.82 11.00
N GLU A 56 10.38 8.01 10.29
CA GLU A 56 9.74 6.82 10.86
C GLU A 56 9.81 5.65 9.89
N LYS A 57 9.92 4.44 10.44
CA LYS A 57 9.91 3.18 9.71
C LYS A 57 8.72 2.37 10.20
N HIS A 58 7.83 2.01 9.29
CA HIS A 58 6.65 1.20 9.59
C HIS A 58 6.76 -0.18 8.93
N PRO A 59 6.72 -1.30 9.69
CA PRO A 59 6.73 -2.64 9.10
C PRO A 59 5.38 -2.94 8.42
N LEU A 60 5.43 -3.48 7.19
CA LEU A 60 4.24 -3.82 6.41
C LEU A 60 3.82 -5.28 6.64
N SER A 61 3.27 -5.55 7.81
CA SER A 61 2.81 -6.90 8.17
C SER A 61 1.70 -7.38 7.23
N ASN A 62 1.79 -8.63 6.77
CA ASN A 62 0.82 -9.26 5.87
C ASN A 62 0.65 -8.57 4.50
N ALA A 63 1.51 -7.62 4.14
CA ALA A 63 1.60 -7.08 2.79
C ALA A 63 2.80 -7.69 2.06
N LYS A 64 2.66 -7.86 0.74
CA LYS A 64 3.76 -8.22 -0.17
C LYS A 64 4.17 -7.04 -1.04
N THR A 65 3.17 -6.22 -1.40
CA THR A 65 3.40 -5.02 -2.20
C THR A 65 2.69 -3.82 -1.62
N VAL A 66 3.29 -2.67 -1.83
CA VAL A 66 2.76 -1.34 -1.47
C VAL A 66 2.68 -0.48 -2.72
N ARG A 67 1.68 0.37 -2.78
CA ARG A 67 1.57 1.47 -3.74
C ARG A 67 1.29 2.75 -2.96
N VAL A 68 2.19 3.71 -3.07
CA VAL A 68 2.10 5.01 -2.39
C VAL A 68 1.72 6.05 -3.43
N GLY A 69 0.57 6.70 -3.23
CA GLY A 69 0.17 7.89 -3.96
C GLY A 69 0.44 9.17 -3.16
N THR A 70 0.06 10.31 -3.72
CA THR A 70 0.21 11.62 -3.06
C THR A 70 -0.68 11.78 -1.82
N ASP A 71 -1.83 11.10 -1.81
CA ASP A 71 -2.88 11.28 -0.79
C ASP A 71 -3.36 9.94 -0.20
N SER A 72 -2.69 8.84 -0.55
CA SER A 72 -3.10 7.52 -0.07
C SER A 72 -2.02 6.46 -0.15
N VAL A 73 -2.22 5.39 0.61
CA VAL A 73 -1.46 4.15 0.52
C VAL A 73 -2.40 2.99 0.20
N SER A 74 -1.93 2.07 -0.65
CA SER A 74 -2.58 0.79 -0.89
C SER A 74 -1.60 -0.32 -0.57
N LEU A 75 -2.06 -1.34 0.16
CA LEU A 75 -1.29 -2.53 0.50
C LEU A 75 -1.95 -3.75 -0.11
N ARG A 76 -1.16 -4.69 -0.63
CA ARG A 76 -1.66 -5.94 -1.19
C ARG A 76 -0.87 -7.10 -0.62
N GLY A 77 -1.58 -8.12 -0.17
CA GLY A 77 -1.00 -9.32 0.42
C GLY A 77 -1.94 -10.52 0.39
N PRO A 78 -1.62 -11.60 1.10
CA PRO A 78 -2.41 -12.83 1.11
C PRO A 78 -3.85 -12.64 1.60
N GLY A 79 -4.09 -11.68 2.49
CA GLY A 79 -5.42 -11.32 3.01
C GLY A 79 -6.23 -10.37 2.12
N GLY A 80 -5.75 -10.06 0.90
CA GLY A 80 -6.40 -9.16 -0.05
C GLY A 80 -5.68 -7.82 -0.22
N THR A 81 -6.43 -6.81 -0.65
CA THR A 81 -5.93 -5.43 -0.83
C THR A 81 -6.61 -4.51 0.16
N ALA A 82 -5.81 -3.75 0.91
CA ALA A 82 -6.28 -2.70 1.82
C ALA A 82 -5.85 -1.33 1.30
N HIS A 83 -6.60 -0.29 1.68
CA HIS A 83 -6.35 1.07 1.23
C HIS A 83 -6.72 2.06 2.33
N ALA A 84 -5.91 3.11 2.48
CA ALA A 84 -6.16 4.21 3.39
C ALA A 84 -5.72 5.54 2.75
N ALA A 85 -6.49 6.59 3.02
CA ALA A 85 -6.13 7.96 2.66
C ALA A 85 -5.23 8.56 3.74
N PHE A 86 -4.38 9.51 3.35
CA PHE A 86 -3.61 10.32 4.30
C PHE A 86 -4.46 11.48 4.81
N GLY A 87 -4.31 11.81 6.10
CA GLY A 87 -4.89 13.00 6.70
C GLY A 87 -4.08 14.27 6.44
N TYR A 88 -2.76 14.12 6.22
CA TYR A 88 -1.84 15.21 5.91
C TYR A 88 -1.19 14.99 4.54
N GLY A 89 -1.17 16.04 3.71
CA GLY A 89 -0.68 15.92 2.35
C GLY A 89 -0.54 17.26 1.61
N PRO A 90 -0.05 17.20 0.36
CA PRO A 90 0.33 15.99 -0.38
C PRO A 90 1.71 15.46 0.04
N VAL A 91 1.84 14.13 0.15
CA VAL A 91 3.16 13.48 0.32
C VAL A 91 3.86 13.31 -1.03
N THR A 92 5.16 13.02 -1.00
CA THR A 92 6.00 12.77 -2.17
C THR A 92 6.41 11.30 -2.22
N PRO A 93 5.76 10.48 -3.09
CA PRO A 93 6.17 9.10 -3.33
C PRO A 93 7.57 9.04 -3.91
N VAL A 94 8.43 8.20 -3.34
CA VAL A 94 9.82 8.04 -3.78
C VAL A 94 9.99 6.75 -4.54
N SER A 95 10.38 6.88 -5.80
CA SER A 95 10.83 5.74 -6.61
C SER A 95 12.23 5.32 -6.18
N SER A 96 12.44 4.01 -6.11
CA SER A 96 13.79 3.42 -6.07
C SER A 96 14.62 3.97 -7.23
N ASP A 97 15.91 4.20 -7.00
CA ASP A 97 16.87 4.76 -7.98
C ASP A 97 16.70 6.27 -8.29
N SER A 98 15.78 6.96 -7.60
CA SER A 98 15.70 8.43 -7.71
C SER A 98 16.69 9.12 -6.78
N LYS A 99 17.05 10.37 -7.10
CA LYS A 99 17.81 11.22 -6.16
C LYS A 99 17.10 11.43 -4.82
N LEU A 100 15.76 11.37 -4.81
CA LEU A 100 14.97 11.47 -3.59
C LEU A 100 15.13 10.23 -2.70
N ASP A 101 15.49 9.08 -3.27
CA ASP A 101 15.74 7.85 -2.51
C ASP A 101 16.94 7.98 -1.57
N ALA A 102 18.02 8.62 -2.03
CA ALA A 102 19.16 8.91 -1.17
C ALA A 102 18.76 9.82 0.01
N VAL A 103 17.94 10.84 -0.26
CA VAL A 103 17.46 11.77 0.78
C VAL A 103 16.52 11.06 1.77
N LEU A 104 15.62 10.22 1.27
CA LEU A 104 14.73 9.40 2.08
C LEU A 104 15.54 8.54 3.07
N HIS A 105 16.66 7.98 2.62
CA HIS A 105 17.53 7.10 3.41
C HIS A 105 18.49 7.81 4.36
N GLY A 106 18.69 9.12 4.26
CA GLY A 106 19.63 9.79 5.15
C GLY A 106 20.34 10.99 4.57
N GLU A 107 20.55 11.00 3.26
CA GLU A 107 21.47 11.93 2.64
C GLU A 107 20.94 13.38 2.73
N PRO A 108 21.76 14.35 3.16
CA PRO A 108 21.35 15.75 3.16
C PRO A 108 20.98 16.21 1.73
N PRO A 109 19.89 16.96 1.53
CA PRO A 109 19.49 17.41 0.21
C PRO A 109 20.58 18.17 -0.54
N GLY A 110 21.38 18.99 0.15
CA GLY A 110 22.50 19.74 -0.45
C GLY A 110 23.67 18.90 -0.95
N ALA A 111 23.76 17.62 -0.54
CA ALA A 111 24.75 16.69 -1.10
C ALA A 111 24.26 16.05 -2.41
N VAL A 112 22.94 15.99 -2.63
CA VAL A 112 22.31 15.32 -3.78
C VAL A 112 21.83 16.30 -4.86
N PHE A 113 21.36 17.46 -4.42
CA PHE A 113 20.79 18.52 -5.23
C PHE A 113 21.66 19.77 -5.14
N VAL A 114 21.92 20.37 -6.31
CA VAL A 114 22.74 21.59 -6.42
C VAL A 114 22.01 22.80 -5.83
N THR A 115 20.67 22.84 -5.93
CA THR A 115 19.85 23.96 -5.48
C THR A 115 18.55 23.48 -4.80
N PRO A 116 17.96 24.29 -3.90
CA PRO A 116 16.64 24.01 -3.32
C PRO A 116 15.54 23.88 -4.38
N SER A 117 15.62 24.67 -5.47
CA SER A 117 14.69 24.59 -6.59
C SER A 117 14.77 23.26 -7.37
N ALA A 118 15.95 22.65 -7.45
CA ALA A 118 16.11 21.34 -8.08
C ALA A 118 15.48 20.23 -7.20
N PHE A 119 15.59 20.35 -5.88
CA PHE A 119 14.92 19.44 -4.94
C PHE A 119 13.39 19.59 -5.00
N GLU A 120 12.88 20.82 -4.98
CA GLU A 120 11.44 21.09 -5.11
C GLU A 120 10.88 20.56 -6.44
N HIS A 121 11.61 20.76 -7.54
CA HIS A 121 11.23 20.25 -8.85
C HIS A 121 11.19 18.72 -8.90
N ALA A 122 12.18 18.05 -8.29
CA ALA A 122 12.19 16.60 -8.18
C ALA A 122 11.01 16.09 -7.35
N ALA A 123 10.71 16.73 -6.23
CA ALA A 123 9.56 16.39 -5.39
C ALA A 123 8.22 16.58 -6.13
N ARG A 124 8.09 17.66 -6.92
CA ARG A 124 6.91 17.90 -7.76
C ARG A 124 6.75 16.83 -8.85
N LYS A 125 7.82 16.51 -9.59
CA LYS A 125 7.81 15.46 -10.61
C LYS A 125 7.44 14.09 -10.04
N ALA A 126 7.91 13.79 -8.84
CA ALA A 126 7.56 12.57 -8.13
C ALA A 126 6.06 12.52 -7.75
N ARG A 127 5.47 13.64 -7.34
CA ARG A 127 4.02 13.73 -7.08
C ARG A 127 3.17 13.60 -8.35
N GLU A 128 3.69 14.03 -9.49
CA GLU A 128 3.01 13.90 -10.79
C GLU A 128 3.16 12.50 -11.42
N SER A 129 4.05 11.68 -10.87
CA SER A 129 4.31 10.33 -11.40
C SER A 129 3.20 9.36 -10.99
N GLU A 130 2.87 8.42 -11.88
CA GLU A 130 1.82 7.44 -11.61
C GLU A 130 2.25 6.45 -10.49
N PRO A 131 1.44 6.29 -9.43
CA PRO A 131 1.75 5.35 -8.35
C PRO A 131 1.77 3.91 -8.85
N HIS A 132 2.88 3.21 -8.62
CA HIS A 132 3.04 1.80 -8.99
C HIS A 132 3.20 0.91 -7.76
N TRP A 133 2.88 -0.37 -7.92
CA TRP A 133 3.10 -1.37 -6.90
C TRP A 133 4.57 -1.75 -6.82
N LYS A 134 5.14 -1.78 -5.62
CA LYS A 134 6.49 -2.29 -5.37
C LYS A 134 6.51 -3.32 -4.26
N GLU A 135 7.45 -4.24 -4.33
CA GLU A 135 7.72 -5.20 -3.25
C GLU A 135 8.59 -4.53 -2.18
N THR A 136 8.14 -4.56 -0.94
CA THR A 136 8.89 -4.10 0.24
C THR A 136 8.25 -4.66 1.51
N ASP A 137 9.06 -4.82 2.56
CA ASP A 137 8.63 -5.28 3.88
C ASP A 137 8.37 -4.12 4.86
N ARG A 138 8.68 -2.89 4.45
CA ARG A 138 8.60 -1.69 5.29
C ARG A 138 8.31 -0.44 4.47
N LEU A 139 7.69 0.53 5.14
CA LEU A 139 7.49 1.90 4.68
C LEU A 139 8.44 2.80 5.45
N LEU A 140 9.22 3.62 4.75
CA LEU A 140 10.07 4.67 5.30
C LEU A 140 9.44 6.02 4.96
N VAL A 141 9.28 6.84 6.00
CA VAL A 141 8.73 8.19 5.88
C VAL A 141 9.75 9.17 6.44
N ARG A 142 9.99 10.26 5.73
CA ARG A 142 10.91 11.32 6.16
C ARG A 142 10.38 12.69 5.79
N ARG A 143 10.20 13.56 6.79
CA ARG A 143 9.97 14.99 6.58
C ARG A 143 11.32 15.72 6.48
N VAL A 144 11.50 16.46 5.39
CA VAL A 144 12.72 17.19 5.09
C VAL A 144 12.37 18.66 4.86
N ASN A 145 12.97 19.53 5.67
CA ASN A 145 12.96 20.96 5.42
C ASN A 145 14.37 21.40 5.00
N TRP A 146 14.50 21.96 3.81
CA TRP A 146 15.79 22.45 3.30
C TRP A 146 15.61 23.79 2.59
N GLU A 147 16.23 24.84 3.15
CA GLU A 147 16.24 26.20 2.58
C GLU A 147 14.82 26.72 2.24
N GLY A 148 13.85 26.43 3.11
CA GLY A 148 12.44 26.82 2.93
C GLY A 148 11.57 25.83 2.15
N THR A 149 12.15 24.77 1.58
CA THR A 149 11.40 23.70 0.91
C THR A 149 11.10 22.57 1.89
N ASP A 150 9.83 22.38 2.23
CA ASP A 150 9.35 21.30 3.11
C ASP A 150 8.67 20.19 2.30
N VAL A 151 9.16 18.96 2.46
CA VAL A 151 8.69 17.78 1.71
C VAL A 151 8.62 16.57 2.63
N VAL A 152 7.48 15.86 2.58
CA VAL A 152 7.31 14.54 3.21
C VAL A 152 7.58 13.47 2.17
N LEU A 153 8.72 12.80 2.27
CA LEU A 153 9.13 11.70 1.40
C LEU A 153 8.60 10.38 1.95
N VAL A 154 8.02 9.55 1.08
CA VAL A 154 7.47 8.24 1.44
C VAL A 154 7.90 7.19 0.43
N GLY A 155 8.47 6.09 0.89
CA GLY A 155 8.90 4.96 0.04
C GLY A 155 9.22 3.73 0.84
#